data_AF-A0A9Q9IGH0-F1
#
_entry.id   AF-A0A9Q9IGH0-F1
#
_cell.length_a   1.000
_cell.length_b   1.000
_cell.length_c   1.000
_cell.angle_alpha   90.00
_cell.angle_beta   90.00
_cell.angle_gamma   90.00
#
_symmetry.space_group_name_H-M   'P 1'
#
loop_
_entity.id
_entity.type
_entity.pdbx_description
1 polymer ?
#
loop_
_entity_poly.entity_id
_entity_poly.type
_entity_poly.pdbx_seq_one_letter_code
_entity_poly.pdbx_strand_id
1 'polypeptide(L)' 'MTSDVSGAGDGSGEIRFTDPELAFLRHARFGELPPRVRPSDTVELVETDPRRDWPDVGPSRAQAEVQGAGG' A
#
# COMPACT_ATOMS: atom_id res chain seq x y z
N MET A 1 5.14 -22.67 21.23
CA MET A 1 5.30 -22.83 19.77
C MET A 1 5.70 -21.49 19.20
N THR A 2 6.98 -21.27 18.95
CA THR A 2 7.47 -20.08 18.23
C THR A 2 7.51 -20.45 16.76
N SER A 3 6.63 -19.88 15.95
CA SER A 3 6.65 -20.09 14.50
C SER A 3 7.96 -19.53 13.95
N ASP A 4 8.75 -20.41 13.33
CA ASP A 4 9.89 -20.04 12.50
C ASP A 4 9.36 -19.16 11.36
N VAL A 5 9.71 -17.87 11.35
CA VAL A 5 9.39 -16.99 10.23
C VAL A 5 10.36 -17.36 9.11
N SER A 6 10.00 -18.41 8.37
CA SER A 6 10.78 -18.87 7.21
C SER A 6 10.54 -17.89 6.07
N GLY A 7 11.18 -16.73 6.16
CA GLY A 7 11.27 -15.78 5.06
C GLY A 7 12.07 -16.43 3.95
N ALA A 8 11.39 -16.93 2.93
CA ALA A 8 12.01 -17.27 1.65
C ALA A 8 12.38 -15.95 0.94
N GLY A 9 13.34 -15.23 1.51
CA GLY A 9 14.00 -14.11 0.86
C GLY A 9 14.80 -14.66 -0.31
N ASP A 10 14.46 -14.22 -1.51
CA ASP A 10 15.14 -14.56 -2.76
C ASP A 10 16.51 -13.84 -2.89
N GLY A 11 17.27 -13.71 -1.79
CA GLY A 11 18.59 -13.06 -1.78
C GLY A 11 18.62 -11.58 -2.21
N SER A 12 17.50 -11.00 -2.63
CA SER A 12 17.40 -9.63 -3.16
C SER A 12 17.14 -8.58 -2.08
N GLY A 13 16.93 -9.00 -0.83
CA GLY A 13 16.50 -8.14 0.28
C GLY A 13 14.99 -7.86 0.28
N GLU A 14 14.23 -8.38 -0.69
CA GLU A 14 12.77 -8.28 -0.71
C GLU A 14 12.13 -9.31 0.24
N ILE A 15 11.29 -8.82 1.15
CA ILE A 15 10.46 -9.69 1.99
C ILE A 15 9.31 -10.19 1.10
N ARG A 16 9.33 -11.48 0.76
CA ARG A 16 8.23 -12.16 0.09
C ARG A 16 7.29 -12.75 1.13
N PHE A 17 6.03 -12.34 1.07
CA PHE A 17 4.96 -12.89 1.89
C PHE A 17 4.12 -13.87 1.07
N THR A 18 3.66 -14.91 1.72
CA THR A 18 2.65 -15.82 1.18
C THR A 18 1.27 -15.15 1.13
N ASP A 19 0.35 -15.69 0.33
CA ASP A 19 -1.02 -15.15 0.24
C ASP A 19 -1.74 -15.08 1.60
N PRO A 20 -1.65 -16.09 2.50
CA PRO A 20 -2.23 -16.00 3.84
C PRO A 20 -1.61 -14.90 4.70
N GLU A 21 -0.29 -14.70 4.64
CA GLU A 21 0.40 -13.64 5.39
C GLU A 21 -0.01 -12.25 4.90
N LEU A 22 -0.09 -12.07 3.59
CA LEU A 22 -0.61 -10.84 3.01
C LEU A 22 -2.08 -10.60 3.40
N ALA A 23 -2.89 -11.66 3.45
CA ALA A 23 -4.29 -11.55 3.89
C ALA A 23 -4.39 -11.09 5.35
N PHE A 24 -3.58 -11.66 6.24
CA PHE A 24 -3.49 -11.25 7.63
C PHE A 24 -3.06 -9.79 7.76
N LEU A 25 -2.00 -9.36 7.06
CA LEU A 25 -1.51 -7.98 7.11
C LEU A 25 -2.53 -6.96 6.59
N ARG A 26 -3.25 -7.30 5.51
CA ARG A 26 -4.36 -6.47 5.02
C ARG A 26 -5.46 -6.34 6.07
N HIS A 27 -5.85 -7.44 6.72
CA HIS A 27 -6.86 -7.43 7.77
C HIS A 27 -6.42 -6.61 8.99
N ALA A 28 -5.19 -6.78 9.46
CA ALA A 28 -4.67 -6.02 10.60
C ALA A 28 -4.64 -4.50 10.32
N ARG A 29 -4.41 -4.09 9.07
CA ARG A 29 -4.35 -2.68 8.67
C ARG A 29 -5.72 -2.06 8.37
N PHE A 30 -6.61 -2.81 7.73
CA PHE A 30 -7.86 -2.27 7.16
C PHE A 30 -9.14 -2.91 7.71
N GLY A 31 -9.01 -3.97 8.50
CA GLY A 31 -10.14 -4.76 9.00
C GLY A 31 -10.72 -5.72 7.96
N GLU A 32 -12.00 -6.02 8.10
CA GLU A 32 -12.73 -6.93 7.20
C GLU A 32 -12.94 -6.33 5.82
N LEU A 33 -12.96 -7.20 4.80
CA LEU A 33 -13.30 -6.78 3.44
C LEU A 33 -14.78 -6.38 3.39
N PRO A 34 -15.12 -5.22 2.77
CA PRO A 34 -16.52 -4.87 2.56
C PRO A 34 -17.25 -5.95 1.76
N PRO A 35 -18.58 -6.11 1.98
CA PRO A 35 -19.38 -7.02 1.18
C PRO A 35 -19.28 -6.67 -0.30
N ARG A 36 -19.28 -7.68 -1.16
CA ARG A 36 -19.16 -7.48 -2.60
C ARG A 36 -20.39 -6.76 -3.14
N VAL A 37 -20.17 -5.62 -3.78
CA VAL A 37 -21.22 -4.84 -4.47
C VAL A 37 -21.42 -5.39 -5.88
N ARG A 38 -22.66 -5.52 -6.34
CA ARG A 38 -22.96 -5.93 -7.72
C ARG A 38 -22.73 -4.74 -8.66
N PRO A 39 -22.37 -4.98 -9.94
CA PRO A 39 -22.20 -3.89 -10.89
C PRO A 39 -23.43 -2.98 -10.98
N SER A 40 -24.64 -3.55 -10.93
CA SER A 40 -25.92 -2.83 -10.94
C SER A 40 -26.15 -1.90 -9.75
N ASP A 41 -25.45 -2.12 -8.65
CA ASP A 41 -25.61 -1.40 -7.39
C ASP A 41 -24.49 -0.36 -7.20
N THR A 42 -23.61 -0.21 -8.20
CA THR A 42 -22.55 0.81 -8.22
C THR A 42 -23.16 2.19 -8.43
N VAL A 43 -22.60 3.22 -7.79
CA VAL A 43 -23.01 4.62 -7.96
C VAL A 43 -22.03 5.34 -8.87
N GLU A 44 -22.53 6.22 -9.73
CA GLU A 44 -21.70 7.08 -10.57
C GLU A 44 -20.88 8.05 -9.70
N LEU A 45 -19.57 8.07 -9.93
CA LEU A 45 -18.65 8.96 -9.21
C LEU A 45 -18.48 10.25 -9.99
N VAL A 46 -18.50 11.38 -9.27
CA VAL A 46 -18.10 12.68 -9.80
C VAL A 46 -16.73 13.05 -9.24
N GLU A 47 -15.92 13.70 -10.06
CA GLU A 47 -14.67 14.33 -9.62
C GLU A 47 -14.98 15.30 -8.47
N THR A 48 -14.34 15.07 -7.32
CA THR A 48 -14.41 15.98 -6.17
C THR A 48 -13.14 16.81 -6.09
N ASP A 49 -13.25 18.06 -5.63
CA ASP A 49 -12.08 18.88 -5.37
C ASP A 49 -11.10 18.18 -4.39
N PRO A 50 -9.78 18.36 -4.58
CA PRO A 50 -8.78 17.82 -3.67
C PRO A 50 -9.04 18.27 -2.23
N ARG A 51 -8.76 17.37 -1.27
CA ARG A 51 -8.81 17.69 0.16
C ARG A 51 -7.82 18.81 0.50
N ARG A 52 -8.34 20.00 0.79
CA ARG A 52 -7.55 21.20 1.14
C ARG A 52 -6.71 21.05 2.40
N ASP A 53 -7.05 20.08 3.24
CA ASP A 53 -6.51 19.81 4.56
C ASP A 53 -5.52 18.63 4.59
N TRP A 54 -5.21 18.02 3.44
CA TRP A 54 -4.21 16.95 3.40
C TRP A 54 -2.81 17.51 3.69
N PRO A 55 -2.07 16.98 4.67
CA PRO A 55 -0.68 17.38 4.89
C PRO A 55 0.14 17.10 3.63
N ASP A 56 1.03 18.02 3.24
CA ASP A 56 1.95 17.84 2.12
C ASP A 56 2.94 16.70 2.46
N VAL A 57 2.54 15.46 2.15
CA VAL A 57 3.29 14.24 2.46
C VAL A 57 4.36 13.98 1.41
N GLY A 58 5.36 14.86 1.37
CA GLY A 58 6.67 14.55 0.82
C GLY A 58 7.04 15.26 -0.48
N PRO A 59 8.35 15.44 -0.71
CA PRO A 59 8.84 16.21 -1.84
C PRO A 59 8.42 15.55 -3.16
N SER A 60 7.93 16.37 -4.08
CA SER A 60 7.61 15.95 -5.43
C SER A 60 8.80 15.22 -6.06
N ARG A 61 8.53 14.22 -6.91
CA ARG A 61 9.52 13.42 -7.64
C ARG A 61 10.64 14.24 -8.30
N ALA A 62 10.37 15.50 -8.64
CA ALA A 62 11.34 16.44 -9.19
C ALA A 62 12.46 16.86 -8.19
N GLN A 63 12.20 16.81 -6.89
CA GLN A 63 13.16 17.23 -5.86
C GLN A 63 14.13 16.11 -5.45
N ALA A 64 13.78 14.85 -5.71
CA ALA A 64 14.66 13.70 -5.46
C ALA A 64 15.85 13.65 -6.43
N GLU A 65 15.71 14.21 -7.63
CA GLU A 65 16.72 14.13 -8.70
C GLU A 65 17.87 15.14 -8.51
N VAL A 66 17.69 16.17 -7.68
CA VAL A 66 18.71 17.19 -7.41
C VAL A 66 19.81 16.68 -6.47
N GLN A 67 19.57 15.64 -5.67
CA GLN A 67 20.56 15.10 -4.71
C GLN A 67 21.47 14.01 -5.27
N GLY A 68 21.41 13.72 -6.58
CA GLY A 68 22.26 12.73 -7.25
C GLY A 68 23.48 13.29 -8.00
N ALA A 69 23.65 14.62 -8.10
CA ALA A 69 24.70 15.23 -8.91
C ALA A 69 25.62 16.10 -8.04
N GLY A 70 26.56 15.48 -7.35
CA GLY A 70 27.57 16.16 -6.55
C GLY A 70 28.64 15.19 -6.05
N GLY A 71 29.41 14.63 -7.00
CA GLY A 71 30.68 13.95 -6.75
C GLY A 71 31.82 14.77 -7.33
#